data_AF-A0AA36J0D4-F1
#
_entry.id   AF-A0AA36J0D4-F1
#
_cell.length_a   1.000
_cell.length_b   1.000
_cell.length_c   1.000
_cell.angle_alpha   90.00
_cell.angle_beta   90.00
_cell.angle_gamma   90.00
#
_symmetry.space_group_name_H-M   'P 1'
#
loop_
_entity.id
_entity.type
_entity.pdbx_description
1 polymer ?
#
loop_
_entity_poly.entity_id
_entity_poly.type
_entity_poly.pdbx_seq_one_letter_code
_entity_poly.pdbx_strand_id
1 'polypeptide(L)'
;MDAAAEAFFQDTKELQPADLERRRVQLQAFLTQVKSQNLRVALITSGGTTVPLEVKTVRFIDNFSSGTRGALCTQERSRSENWKA
;
A
#
# COMPACT_ATOMS: atom_id res chain seq x y z
N MET A 1 -3.80 -17.09 9.77
CA MET A 1 -2.66 -16.14 9.78
C MET A 1 -1.57 -16.76 10.64
N ASP A 2 -0.31 -16.59 10.23
CA ASP A 2 0.84 -17.13 10.93
C ASP A 2 0.96 -16.48 12.33
N ALA A 3 1.04 -17.31 13.38
CA ALA A 3 1.12 -16.82 14.76
C ALA A 3 2.37 -15.97 14.99
N ALA A 4 3.46 -16.24 14.26
CA ALA A 4 4.68 -15.45 14.33
C ALA A 4 4.50 -14.04 13.76
N ALA A 5 3.71 -13.89 12.68
CA ALA A 5 3.43 -12.59 12.08
C ALA A 5 2.56 -11.72 13.00
N GLU A 6 1.55 -12.32 13.65
CA GLU A 6 0.70 -11.60 14.61
C GLU A 6 1.54 -11.11 15.80
N ALA A 7 2.37 -11.97 16.38
CA ALA A 7 3.28 -11.59 17.47
C ALA A 7 4.18 -10.41 17.07
N PHE A 8 4.78 -10.47 15.87
CA PHE A 8 5.61 -9.37 15.34
C PHE A 8 4.85 -8.04 15.27
N PHE A 9 3.61 -8.02 14.76
CA PHE A 9 2.82 -6.78 14.66
C PHE A 9 2.33 -6.27 16.02
N GLN A 10 2.13 -7.15 17.00
CA GLN A 10 1.85 -6.72 18.37
C GLN A 10 3.08 -6.10 19.03
N ASP A 11 4.26 -6.71 18.87
CA ASP A 11 5.53 -6.24 19.45
C ASP A 11 6.00 -4.94 18.81
N THR A 12 5.67 -4.70 17.54
CA THR A 12 6.05 -3.47 16.79
C THR A 12 4.92 -2.46 16.67
N LYS A 13 3.89 -2.53 17.53
CA LYS A 13 2.71 -1.66 17.48
C LYS A 13 3.04 -0.16 17.49
N GLU A 14 4.13 0.23 18.16
CA GLU A 14 4.61 1.63 18.20
C GLU A 14 5.12 2.14 16.84
N LEU A 15 5.50 1.24 15.93
CA LEU A 15 5.93 1.57 14.57
C LEU A 15 4.76 1.68 13.58
N GLN A 16 3.52 1.45 14.04
CA GLN A 16 2.36 1.60 13.18
C GLN A 16 2.22 3.05 12.68
N PRO A 17 1.93 3.26 11.39
CA PRO A 17 1.70 4.60 10.86
C PRO A 17 0.54 5.26 11.62
N ALA A 18 0.78 6.46 12.16
CA ALA A 18 -0.21 7.21 12.93
C ALA A 18 -1.49 7.53 12.12
N ASP A 19 -1.41 7.49 10.79
CA ASP A 19 -2.50 7.76 9.87
C ASP A 19 -3.16 6.50 9.28
N LEU A 20 -2.82 5.30 9.77
CA LEU A 20 -3.34 4.03 9.26
C LEU A 20 -4.88 4.00 9.25
N GLU A 21 -5.51 4.35 10.38
CA GLU A 21 -6.97 4.35 10.49
C GLU A 21 -7.62 5.39 9.56
N ARG A 22 -7.00 6.57 9.44
CA ARG A 22 -7.47 7.60 8.50
C ARG A 22 -7.42 7.09 7.05
N ARG A 23 -6.31 6.45 6.65
CA ARG A 23 -6.16 5.86 5.31
C ARG A 23 -7.16 4.73 5.08
N ARG A 24 -7.42 3.91 6.11
CA ARG A 24 -8.42 2.83 6.06
C ARG A 24 -9.81 3.38 5.77
N VAL A 25 -10.23 4.43 6.47
CA VAL A 25 -11.54 5.09 6.24
C VAL A 25 -11.61 5.71 4.84
N GLN A 26 -10.56 6.41 4.39
CA GLN A 26 -10.51 6.99 3.05
C GLN A 26 -10.60 5.92 1.95
N LEU A 27 -9.88 4.80 2.12
CA LEU A 27 -9.92 3.68 1.18
C LEU A 27 -11.32 3.04 1.13
N GLN A 28 -11.97 2.84 2.28
CA GLN A 28 -13.34 2.30 2.34
C GLN A 28 -14.34 3.22 1.62
N ALA A 29 -14.24 4.54 1.81
CA ALA A 29 -15.07 5.51 1.12
C ALA A 29 -14.87 5.46 -0.41
N PHE A 30 -13.61 5.45 -0.86
CA PHE A 30 -13.26 5.31 -2.28
C PHE A 30 -13.82 4.02 -2.90
N LEU A 31 -13.62 2.87 -2.24
CA LEU A 31 -14.09 1.58 -2.74
C LEU A 31 -15.62 1.53 -2.82
N THR A 32 -16.32 2.16 -1.87
CA THR A 32 -17.78 2.28 -1.89
C THR A 32 -18.25 3.09 -3.09
N GLN A 33 -17.60 4.23 -3.35
CA GLN A 33 -17.90 5.07 -4.51
C GLN A 33 -17.66 4.32 -5.83
N VAL A 34 -16.50 3.67 -5.99
CA VAL A 34 -16.18 2.89 -7.19
C VAL A 34 -17.18 1.75 -7.40
N LYS A 35 -17.53 1.02 -6.33
CA LYS A 35 -18.52 -0.07 -6.41
C LYS A 35 -19.89 0.44 -6.84
N SER A 36 -20.31 1.62 -6.36
CA SER A 36 -21.59 2.23 -6.76
C SER A 36 -21.64 2.62 -8.25
N GLN A 37 -20.48 2.88 -8.85
CA GLN A 37 -20.33 3.23 -10.26
C GLN A 37 -20.00 2.01 -11.14
N ASN A 38 -19.95 0.81 -10.56
CA ASN A 38 -19.55 -0.44 -11.23
C ASN A 38 -18.18 -0.34 -11.94
N LEU A 39 -17.24 0.45 -11.39
CA LEU A 39 -15.91 0.62 -11.98
C LEU A 39 -14.95 -0.48 -11.50
N ARG A 40 -13.99 -0.83 -12.36
CA ARG A 40 -12.91 -1.77 -12.03
C ARG A 40 -11.81 -1.09 -11.21
N VAL A 41 -11.23 -1.82 -10.26
CA VAL A 41 -10.13 -1.36 -9.40
C VAL A 41 -8.93 -2.28 -9.56
N ALA A 42 -7.74 -1.69 -9.65
CA ALA A 42 -6.48 -2.40 -9.51
C ALA A 42 -5.68 -1.75 -8.37
N LEU A 43 -5.12 -2.57 -7.47
CA LEU A 43 -4.17 -2.12 -6.47
C LEU A 43 -2.76 -2.28 -7.03
N ILE A 44 -2.04 -1.17 -7.19
CA ILE A 44 -0.65 -1.17 -7.64
C ILE A 44 0.22 -0.77 -6.46
N THR A 45 1.08 -1.68 -6.02
CA THR A 45 2.14 -1.37 -5.06
C THR A 45 3.41 -1.04 -5.82
N SER A 46 4.06 0.08 -5.50
CA SER A 46 5.29 0.50 -6.17
C SER A 46 6.21 1.29 -5.24
N GLY A 47 7.48 1.34 -5.60
CA GLY A 47 8.55 1.87 -4.76
C GLY A 47 9.23 0.79 -3.93
N GLY A 48 10.28 1.19 -3.23
CA GLY A 48 11.00 0.34 -2.29
C GLY A 48 10.35 0.29 -0.92
N THR A 49 10.81 -0.63 -0.07
CA THR A 49 10.40 -0.73 1.32
C THR A 49 11.63 -0.77 2.20
N THR A 50 11.60 -0.05 3.31
CA THR A 50 12.67 -0.10 4.31
C THR A 50 12.23 -0.92 5.51
N VAL A 51 13.17 -1.62 6.13
CA VAL A 51 12.98 -2.33 7.39
C VAL A 51 13.98 -1.76 8.41
N PRO A 52 13.51 -1.11 9.49
CA PRO A 52 14.41 -0.58 10.51
C PRO A 52 15.06 -1.71 11.33
N LEU A 53 16.32 -1.51 11.73
CA LEU A 53 17.01 -2.45 12.63
C LEU A 53 16.90 -2.06 14.11
N GLU A 54 16.44 -0.83 14.40
CA GLU A 54 16.21 -0.30 15.74
C GLU A 54 14.95 0.58 15.77
N VAL A 55 14.31 0.71 16.94
CA VAL A 55 13.12 1.57 17.13
C VAL A 55 13.38 3.03 16.80
N LYS A 56 14.51 3.57 17.28
CA LYS A 56 15.03 4.88 16.86
C LYS A 56 15.93 4.68 15.65
N THR A 57 15.29 4.51 14.50
CA THR A 57 15.94 4.08 13.25
C THR A 57 17.11 4.98 12.87
N VAL A 58 18.31 4.42 12.91
CA VAL A 58 19.51 5.00 12.27
C VAL A 58 19.97 4.08 11.13
N ARG A 59 19.80 2.77 11.30
CA ARG A 59 20.13 1.76 10.29
C ARG A 59 18.88 1.08 9.79
N PHE A 60 18.85 0.80 8.50
CA PHE A 60 17.74 0.13 7.86
C PHE A 60 18.23 -0.72 6.68
N ILE A 61 17.48 -1.78 6.38
CA ILE A 61 17.60 -2.54 5.14
C ILE A 61 16.65 -1.90 4.14
N ASP A 62 17.11 -1.61 2.93
CA ASP A 62 16.28 -1.04 1.86
C ASP A 62 16.14 -2.02 0.70
N ASN A 63 14.90 -2.31 0.33
CA ASN A 63 14.57 -2.95 -0.93
C ASN A 63 14.42 -1.87 -2.00
N PHE A 64 15.53 -1.44 -2.60
CA PHE A 64 15.54 -0.29 -3.50
C PHE A 64 14.65 -0.49 -4.75
N SER A 65 13.84 0.52 -5.05
CA SER A 65 13.08 0.62 -6.29
C SER A 65 12.67 2.06 -6.57
N SER A 66 12.90 2.55 -7.79
CA SER A 66 12.50 3.89 -8.24
C SER A 66 10.98 4.04 -8.42
N GLY A 67 10.23 2.95 -8.40
CA GLY A 67 8.78 2.95 -8.65
C GLY A 67 8.36 3.21 -10.11
N THR A 68 9.32 3.41 -11.03
CA THR A 68 9.03 3.78 -12.44
C THR A 68 8.09 2.79 -13.12
N ARG A 69 8.25 1.48 -12.86
CA ARG A 69 7.36 0.46 -13.44
C ARG A 69 5.91 0.62 -12.98
N GLY A 70 5.66 0.87 -11.69
CA GLY A 70 4.29 1.03 -11.19
C GLY A 70 3.63 2.32 -11.64
N ALA A 71 4.41 3.40 -11.74
CA ALA A 71 3.95 4.67 -12.30
C ALA A 71 3.51 4.50 -13.77
N LEU A 72 4.35 3.86 -14.58
CA LEU A 72 4.01 3.55 -15.98
C LEU A 72 2.80 2.61 -16.08
N CYS A 73 2.72 1.55 -15.27
CA CYS A 73 1.55 0.66 -15.25
C CYS A 73 0.25 1.42 -14.92
N THR A 74 0.29 2.34 -13.96
CA THR A 74 -0.87 3.17 -13.60
C THR A 74 -1.29 4.06 -14.77
N GLN A 75 -0.32 4.73 -15.39
CA GLN A 75 -0.56 5.63 -16.52
C GLN A 75 -1.14 4.90 -17.73
N GLU A 76 -0.52 3.79 -18.13
CA GLU A 76 -0.99 2.96 -19.24
C GLU A 76 -2.38 2.38 -18.95
N ARG A 77 -2.63 1.97 -17.69
CA ARG A 77 -3.95 1.46 -17.33
C ARG A 77 -5.04 2.52 -17.42
N SER A 78 -4.75 3.77 -17.06
CA SER A 78 -5.69 4.88 -17.20
C SER A 78 -6.04 5.21 -18.65
N ARG A 79 -5.18 4.86 -19.61
CA ARG A 79 -5.38 5.11 -21.06
C ARG A 79 -6.09 3.95 -21.77
N SER A 80 -6.15 2.78 -21.15
CA SER A 80 -6.71 1.57 -21.76
C SER A 80 -8.23 1.65 -21.91
N GLU A 81 -8.73 1.63 -23.15
CA GLU A 81 -10.17 1.62 -23.46
C GLU A 81 -10.87 0.36 -22.92
N ASN A 82 -10.15 -0.76 -22.86
CA ASN A 82 -10.65 -2.06 -22.38
C ASN A 82 -10.87 -2.14 -20.85
N TRP A 83 -10.55 -1.09 -20.09
CA TRP A 83 -10.76 -1.04 -18.64
C TRP A 83 -12.15 -0.49 -18.24
N LYS A 84 -12.86 0.17 -19.15
CA LYS A 84 -14.12 0.90 -18.85
C LYS A 84 -15.40 0.05 -18.84
N ALA A 85 -15.30 -1.28 -18.87
CA ALA A 85 -16.46 -2.17 -18.97
C ALA A 85 -16.96 -2.69 -17.62
#